data_AF-A0AA51D8R2-F1
#
_entry.id   AF-A0AA51D8R2-F1
#
_cell.length_a   1.000
_cell.length_b   1.000
_cell.length_c   1.000
_cell.angle_alpha   90.00
_cell.angle_beta   90.00
_cell.angle_gamma   90.00
#
_symmetry.space_group_name_H-M   'P 1'
#
loop_
_entity.id
_entity.type
_entity.pdbx_description
1 polymer ?
#
loop_
_entity_poly.entity_id
_entity_poly.type
_entity_poly.pdbx_seq_one_letter_code
_entity_poly.pdbx_strand_id
1 'polypeptide(L)' 'MYGKVTLMQAIRRKCLECSNGQYNEIRGCLIKSCPLYSFRTGERNSKKEEVTEEQITMDSFIEK' A
#
# COMPACT_ATOMS: atom_id res chain seq x y z
N MET A 1 -2.73 -26.26 -1.27
CA MET A 1 -2.05 -25.34 -2.21
C MET A 1 -2.21 -23.91 -1.71
N TYR A 2 -1.19 -23.33 -1.08
CA TYR A 2 -1.21 -21.93 -0.69
C TYR A 2 -0.35 -21.14 -1.68
N GLY A 3 -1.00 -20.53 -2.68
CA GLY A 3 -0.34 -19.57 -3.56
C GLY A 3 0.25 -18.43 -2.74
N LYS A 4 1.36 -17.85 -3.20
CA LYS A 4 2.09 -16.77 -2.51
C LYS A 4 1.15 -15.61 -2.17
N VAL A 5 0.73 -15.52 -0.90
CA VAL A 5 -0.11 -14.43 -0.41
C VAL A 5 0.79 -13.24 -0.12
N THR A 6 0.50 -12.10 -0.75
CA THR A 6 1.19 -10.85 -0.41
C THR A 6 0.65 -10.28 0.90
N LEU A 7 1.45 -9.48 1.61
CA LEU A 7 1.03 -8.84 2.85
C LEU A 7 -0.30 -8.05 2.67
N MET A 8 -0.43 -7.34 1.55
CA MET A 8 -1.65 -6.58 1.23
C MET A 8 -2.87 -7.48 1.03
N GLN A 9 -2.68 -8.66 0.40
CA GLN A 9 -3.77 -9.64 0.26
C GLN A 9 -4.19 -10.22 1.61
N ALA A 10 -3.24 -10.47 2.52
CA ALA A 10 -3.54 -10.95 3.86
C ALA A 10 -4.32 -9.91 4.68
N ILE A 11 -3.87 -8.65 4.66
CA ILE A 11 -4.55 -7.54 5.33
C ILE A 11 -5.98 -7.37 4.78
N ARG A 12 -6.14 -7.39 3.45
CA ARG A 12 -7.45 -7.23 2.82
C ARG A 12 -8.41 -8.39 3.17
N ARG A 13 -7.90 -9.61 3.28
CA ARG A 13 -8.68 -10.76 3.79
C ARG A 13 -9.10 -10.55 5.24
N LYS A 14 -8.22 -10.01 6.10
CA LYS A 14 -8.58 -9.69 7.49
C LYS A 14 -9.63 -8.60 7.58
N CYS A 15 -9.53 -7.54 6.76
CA CYS A 15 -10.57 -6.52 6.69
C CYS A 15 -11.90 -7.09 6.21
N LEU A 16 -11.89 -8.01 5.25
CA LEU A 16 -13.09 -8.68 4.77
C LEU A 16 -13.77 -9.52 5.87
N GLU A 17 -12.98 -10.28 6.63
CA GLU A 17 -13.46 -11.03 7.79
C GLU A 17 -14.07 -10.10 8.85
N CYS A 18 -13.38 -9.00 9.18
CA CYS A 18 -13.84 -7.99 10.14
C CYS A 18 -15.16 -7.32 9.71
N SER A 19 -15.34 -7.10 8.42
CA SER A 19 -16.55 -6.51 7.82
C SER A 19 -17.66 -7.54 7.55
N ASN A 20 -17.53 -8.77 8.07
CA ASN A 20 -18.47 -9.87 7.83
C ASN A 20 -18.72 -10.14 6.33
N GLY A 21 -17.66 -10.10 5.52
CA GLY A 21 -17.73 -10.32 4.08
C GLY A 21 -18.14 -9.09 3.24
N GLN A 22 -18.40 -7.94 3.87
CA GLN A 22 -18.85 -6.75 3.15
C GLN A 22 -17.67 -5.93 2.60
N TYR A 23 -17.42 -6.04 1.29
CA TYR A 23 -16.34 -5.29 0.63
C TYR A 23 -16.49 -3.77 0.70
N ASN A 24 -17.73 -3.27 0.70
CA ASN A 24 -18.02 -1.83 0.75
C ASN A 24 -17.57 -1.23 2.10
N GLU A 25 -17.76 -1.98 3.19
CA GLU A 25 -17.35 -1.61 4.54
C GLU A 25 -15.83 -1.53 4.69
N ILE A 26 -15.04 -2.22 3.87
CA ILE A 26 -13.58 -2.07 3.88
C ILE A 26 -13.19 -0.64 3.46
N ARG A 27 -13.84 -0.08 2.44
CA ARG A 27 -13.60 1.30 1.99
C ARG A 27 -14.27 2.31 2.94
N GLY A 28 -15.50 2.03 3.36
CA GLY A 28 -16.34 2.85 4.23
C GLY A 28 -16.07 2.71 5.73
N CYS A 29 -15.04 1.95 6.14
CA CYS A 29 -14.73 1.71 7.54
C CYS A 29 -14.56 3.04 8.30
N LEU A 30 -15.27 3.19 9.41
CA LEU A 30 -15.21 4.41 10.23
C LEU A 30 -14.13 4.36 11.31
N ILE A 31 -13.52 3.18 11.53
CA ILE A 31 -12.54 2.94 12.60
C ILE A 31 -11.16 3.41 12.14
N LYS A 32 -10.95 4.74 12.15
CA LYS A 32 -9.66 5.37 11.76
C LYS A 32 -8.50 5.02 12.71
N SER A 33 -8.81 4.61 13.94
CA SER A 33 -7.83 4.15 14.93
C SER A 33 -7.32 2.73 14.66
N CYS A 34 -7.90 2.01 13.70
CA CYS A 34 -7.46 0.66 13.37
C CYS A 34 -6.03 0.68 12.80
N PRO A 35 -5.09 -0.15 13.31
CA PRO A 35 -3.72 -0.23 12.79
C PRO A 35 -3.65 -0.62 11.31
N LEU A 36 -4.69 -1.28 10.78
CA LEU A 36 -4.78 -1.70 9.39
C LEU A 36 -5.44 -0.66 8.48
N TYR A 37 -5.95 0.45 9.03
CA TYR A 37 -6.79 1.41 8.30
C TYR A 37 -6.10 1.94 7.04
N SER A 38 -4.82 2.31 7.12
CA SER A 38 -4.05 2.84 5.99
C SER A 38 -3.74 1.79 4.91
N PHE A 39 -3.84 0.51 5.22
CA PHE A 39 -3.48 -0.60 4.32
C PHE A 39 -4.70 -1.31 3.71
N ARG A 40 -5.91 -0.98 4.17
CA ARG A 40 -7.17 -1.70 3.84
C ARG A 40 -7.55 -1.66 2.35
N THR A 41 -7.16 -0.60 1.63
CA THR A 41 -7.51 -0.39 0.21
C THR A 41 -6.46 -0.87 -0.78
N GLY A 42 -5.24 -1.19 -0.31
CA GLY A 42 -4.15 -1.65 -1.17
C GLY A 42 -3.56 -0.58 -2.10
N GLU A 43 -3.89 0.70 -1.88
CA GLU A 43 -3.25 1.80 -2.59
C GLU A 43 -1.77 1.84 -2.22
N ARG A 44 -0.91 1.58 -3.22
CA ARG A 44 0.48 1.96 -3.13
C ARG A 44 0.50 3.48 -3.12
N ASN A 45 0.91 4.08 -2.01
CA ASN A 45 1.47 5.42 -2.03
C ASN A 45 2.73 5.36 -2.90
N SER A 46 2.59 5.45 -4.22
CA SER A 46 3.67 5.89 -5.07
C SER A 46 3.96 7.31 -4.62
N LYS A 47 4.94 7.45 -3.72
CA LYS A 47 5.57 8.75 -3.49
C LYS A 47 5.93 9.25 -4.87
N LYS A 48 5.29 10.33 -5.31
CA LYS A 48 5.94 11.21 -6.29
C LYS A 48 7.11 11.76 -5.50
N GLU A 49 8.29 11.19 -5.69
CA GLU A 49 9.51 11.83 -5.24
C GLU A 49 9.53 13.17 -5.96
N GLU A 50 9.29 14.26 -5.22
CA GLU A 50 9.64 15.59 -5.68
C GLU A 50 11.16 15.57 -5.81
N VAL A 51 11.63 15.38 -7.04
CA VAL A 51 13.04 15.48 -7.38
C VAL A 51 13.46 16.90 -7.03
N THR A 52 14.20 17.07 -5.94
CA THR A 52 14.92 18.32 -5.69
C THR A 52 16.11 18.34 -6.64
N GLU A 53 16.37 19.50 -7.22
CA GLU A 53 17.32 19.74 -8.32
C GLU A 53 18.77 19.34 -8.01
N GLU A 54 19.06 18.97 -6.77
CA GLU A 54 20.40 18.62 -6.28
C GLU A 54 20.85 17.19 -6.63
N GLN A 55 19.94 16.30 -7.08
CA GLN A 55 20.30 14.90 -7.35
C GLN A 55 20.80 14.62 -8.78
N ILE A 56 20.96 15.64 -9.63
CA ILE A 56 21.32 15.45 -11.05
C ILE A 56 22.81 15.06 -11.24
N THR A 57 23.69 15.19 -10.25
CA THR A 57 25.16 15.11 -10.46
C THR A 57 25.83 13.79 -10.06
N MET A 58 25.14 12.65 -10.07
CA MET A 58 25.80 11.34 -9.90
C MET A 58 25.58 10.34 -11.05
N ASP A 59 24.81 10.67 -12.08
CA ASP A 59 24.63 9.79 -13.25
C ASP A 59 25.62 10.04 -14.40
N SER A 60 26.56 11.00 -14.29
CA SER A 60 27.50 11.32 -15.37
C SER A 60 28.85 10.60 -15.31
N PHE A 61 28.99 9.46 -14.62
CA PHE A 61 30.27 8.72 -14.57
C PHE A 61 30.20 7.25 -14.99
N ILE A 62 29.10 6.78 -15.56
CA ILE A 62 29.01 5.45 -16.17
C ILE A 62 28.51 5.54 -17.61
N GLU A 63 29.17 6.38 -18.40
CA GLU A 63 29.32 6.09 -19.83
C GLU A 63 30.81 6.08 -20.14
N LYS A 64 31.28 4.87 -20.40
CA LYS A 64 32.51 4.46 -21.06
C LYS A 64 33.27 5.54 -21.85
#